data_AF-A0A0D9NS87-F1
#
_entry.id   AF-A0A0D9NS87-F1
#
_cell.length_a   1.000
_cell.length_b   1.000
_cell.length_c   1.000
_cell.angle_alpha   90.00
_cell.angle_beta   90.00
_cell.angle_gamma   90.00
#
_symmetry.space_group_name_H-M   'P 1'
#
loop_
_entity.id
_entity.type
_entity.pdbx_description
1 polymer ?
#
loop_
_entity_poly.entity_id
_entity_poly.type
_entity_poly.pdbx_seq_one_letter_code
_entity_poly.pdbx_strand_id
1 'polypeptide(L)'
;MLGTKDTATTRHNDKTWSALVQRRTSRLKPKQGKGNFVLTGTTGAVSHPNAKLVYLGKKDAKLVLTWRVETDGYHSDMIHNVVDYVFDLVTYQVYLWTVNDPTEGARTSLNDPWTASQFIWLSDGQNNYTTTRGNNAISQDNPTGAMTIRTTTDLTAPMTPSCAHPYDPSQSHPTGYKDASITQLFFTANKYHDLLYVLGLDEKRGNFQGNNHGNGGQVNDAVVLFSQDGFGTNNANVVVHENTHGRKQTIPITVFTLNLYT
;
A
#
# COMPACT_ATOMS: atom_id res chain seq x y z
N MET A 1 30.81 29.21 14.76
CA MET A 1 29.67 30.14 14.61
C MET A 1 29.48 30.38 13.13
N LEU A 2 28.25 30.26 12.62
CA LEU A 2 27.70 31.03 11.50
C LEU A 2 26.29 30.50 11.25
N GLY A 3 25.30 31.31 11.63
CA GLY A 3 23.92 31.11 11.24
C GLY A 3 23.70 31.68 9.84
N THR A 4 22.66 31.18 9.17
CA THR A 4 21.84 31.93 8.21
C THR A 4 20.59 31.09 7.98
N LYS A 5 19.43 31.73 8.20
CA LYS A 5 18.11 31.21 7.84
C LYS A 5 17.99 31.33 6.32
N ASP A 6 17.85 30.22 5.61
CA ASP A 6 17.42 30.24 4.21
C ASP A 6 16.32 29.20 3.99
N THR A 7 15.12 29.72 3.76
CA THR A 7 13.90 29.00 3.39
C THR A 7 13.98 28.53 1.94
N ALA A 8 13.84 27.23 1.70
CA ALA A 8 13.51 26.67 0.39
C ALA A 8 12.10 26.07 0.46
N THR A 9 11.16 26.68 -0.27
CA THR A 9 9.74 26.31 -0.28
C THR A 9 9.46 25.41 -1.50
N THR A 10 8.96 24.22 -1.24
CA THR A 10 8.16 23.43 -2.19
C THR A 10 6.75 23.28 -1.60
N ARG A 11 5.74 23.70 -2.36
CA ARG A 11 4.33 23.63 -1.95
C ARG A 11 3.73 22.31 -2.43
N HIS A 12 3.14 21.55 -1.52
CA HIS A 12 1.73 21.16 -1.70
C HIS A 12 1.08 20.81 -0.35
N ASN A 13 -0.10 21.38 -0.12
CA ASN A 13 -1.04 21.22 1.00
C ASN A 13 -0.64 21.88 2.34
N ASP A 14 -0.71 23.23 2.36
CA ASP A 14 -1.20 24.10 3.45
C ASP A 14 -0.81 23.88 4.91
N LYS A 15 0.39 23.36 5.17
CA LYS A 15 0.79 23.11 6.55
C LYS A 15 2.33 23.19 6.69
N THR A 16 2.82 24.36 7.07
CA THR A 16 4.20 24.59 7.49
C THR A 16 4.45 23.83 8.79
N TRP A 17 5.36 22.85 8.77
CA TRP A 17 5.69 22.07 9.97
C TRP A 17 7.18 22.08 10.27
N SER A 18 7.52 22.30 11.54
CA SER A 18 8.88 22.50 12.05
C SER A 18 9.10 21.89 13.46
N ALA A 19 10.20 21.16 13.72
CA ALA A 19 10.72 20.65 15.02
C ALA A 19 12.22 20.22 15.08
N LEU A 20 12.88 20.59 16.16
CA LEU A 20 14.34 20.53 16.30
C LEU A 20 14.98 19.12 16.29
N VAL A 21 16.15 18.99 15.64
CA VAL A 21 17.17 18.01 16.07
C VAL A 21 17.76 18.50 17.39
N GLN A 22 17.37 17.89 18.51
CA GLN A 22 18.00 18.19 19.79
C GLN A 22 19.44 17.71 19.82
N ARG A 23 20.34 18.68 19.93
CA ARG A 23 21.81 18.60 19.78
C ARG A 23 22.55 17.74 20.82
N ARG A 24 21.89 16.91 21.64
CA ARG A 24 22.48 16.43 22.90
C ARG A 24 22.93 14.96 22.99
N THR A 25 22.64 14.05 22.06
CA THR A 25 23.08 12.63 22.20
C THR A 25 23.53 11.90 20.94
N SER A 26 23.23 12.39 19.73
CA SER A 26 23.58 11.69 18.48
C SER A 26 25.07 11.82 18.13
N ARG A 27 25.72 10.72 17.73
CA ARG A 27 27.13 10.67 17.31
C ARG A 27 27.28 10.18 15.87
N LEU A 28 28.13 10.84 15.09
CA LEU A 28 28.48 10.42 13.72
C LEU A 28 29.64 9.42 13.77
N LYS A 29 29.50 8.31 13.03
CA LYS A 29 30.61 7.38 12.78
C LYS A 29 30.88 7.28 11.28
N PRO A 30 32.16 7.35 10.83
CA PRO A 30 32.50 7.09 9.44
C PRO A 30 32.13 5.66 9.03
N LYS A 31 31.63 5.48 7.80
CA LYS A 31 31.45 4.18 7.14
C LYS A 31 32.54 4.02 6.07
N GLN A 32 32.81 2.80 5.59
CA GLN A 32 33.73 2.63 4.45
C GLN A 32 33.24 3.43 3.22
N GLY A 33 34.13 4.23 2.63
CA GLY A 33 33.86 5.16 1.52
C GLY A 33 33.86 6.63 1.95
N LYS A 34 34.54 7.51 1.18
CA LYS A 34 34.62 8.95 1.45
C LYS A 34 33.21 9.57 1.50
N GLY A 35 32.90 10.26 2.59
CA GLY A 35 31.67 11.06 2.72
C GLY A 35 30.43 10.31 3.20
N ASN A 36 30.56 9.01 3.53
CA ASN A 36 29.48 8.20 4.10
C ASN A 36 29.63 8.07 5.61
N PHE A 37 28.55 8.31 6.33
CA PHE A 37 28.50 8.31 7.79
C PHE A 37 27.27 7.53 8.26
N VAL A 38 27.29 7.12 9.52
CA VAL A 38 26.14 6.53 10.22
C VAL A 38 25.86 7.36 11.45
N LEU A 39 24.60 7.72 11.64
CA LEU A 39 24.13 8.38 12.86
C LEU A 39 23.86 7.30 13.91
N THR A 40 24.53 7.43 15.06
CA THR A 40 24.39 6.52 16.20
C THR A 40 23.77 7.23 17.39
N GLY A 41 23.02 6.50 18.22
CA GLY A 41 22.30 7.09 19.36
C GLY A 41 21.06 7.89 18.96
N THR A 42 20.48 7.60 17.79
CA THR A 42 19.19 8.12 17.33
C THR A 42 18.05 7.32 17.95
N THR A 43 16.93 7.97 18.26
CA THR A 43 15.69 7.34 18.73
C THR A 43 14.59 7.54 17.68
N GLY A 44 13.72 6.54 17.46
CA GLY A 44 12.61 6.60 16.50
C GLY A 44 12.92 6.08 15.09
N ALA A 45 14.16 5.67 14.83
CA ALA A 45 14.55 4.99 13.59
C ALA A 45 14.60 3.47 13.79
N VAL A 46 14.15 2.70 12.80
CA VAL A 46 14.17 1.22 12.80
C VAL A 46 15.62 0.70 12.77
N SER A 47 16.52 1.46 12.17
CA SER A 47 17.96 1.19 12.16
C SER A 47 18.77 2.49 12.26
N HIS A 48 20.08 2.38 12.47
CA HIS A 48 20.95 3.56 12.49
C HIS A 48 20.94 4.27 11.13
N PRO A 49 20.51 5.54 11.06
CA PRO A 49 20.41 6.25 9.78
C PRO A 49 21.75 6.37 9.07
N ASN A 50 21.76 6.15 7.76
CA ASN A 50 22.92 6.51 6.93
C ASN A 50 22.88 8.02 6.67
N ALA A 51 24.04 8.67 6.67
CA ALA A 51 24.18 10.09 6.39
C ALA A 51 25.28 10.32 5.35
N LYS A 52 25.03 11.22 4.40
CA LYS A 52 25.98 11.59 3.35
C LYS A 52 26.00 13.11 3.15
N LEU A 53 27.17 13.68 2.93
CA LEU A 53 27.28 15.06 2.48
C LEU A 53 26.88 15.14 0.99
N VAL A 54 25.90 15.97 0.68
CA VAL A 54 25.41 16.22 -0.69
C VAL A 54 25.27 17.72 -0.92
N TYR A 55 25.14 18.15 -2.17
CA TYR A 55 24.84 19.53 -2.51
C TYR A 55 23.39 19.64 -2.98
N LEU A 56 22.64 20.61 -2.45
CA LEU A 56 21.31 20.98 -2.93
C LEU A 56 21.40 22.27 -3.75
N GLY A 57 20.78 22.26 -4.92
CA GLY A 57 20.61 23.46 -5.75
C GLY A 57 19.51 24.35 -5.20
N LYS A 58 19.81 25.62 -4.99
CA LYS A 58 18.83 26.67 -4.67
C LYS A 58 18.24 27.27 -5.96
N LYS A 59 17.09 27.95 -5.84
CA LYS A 59 16.42 28.64 -6.96
C LYS A 59 17.28 29.70 -7.65
N ASP A 60 18.33 30.19 -6.98
CA ASP A 60 19.33 31.12 -7.51
C ASP A 60 20.54 30.43 -8.15
N ALA A 61 20.43 29.13 -8.49
CA ALA A 61 21.48 28.29 -9.06
C ALA A 61 22.73 28.11 -8.18
N LYS A 62 22.68 28.48 -6.89
CA LYS A 62 23.76 28.19 -5.95
C LYS A 62 23.65 26.79 -5.37
N LEU A 63 24.79 26.14 -5.15
CA LEU A 63 24.87 24.87 -4.44
C LEU A 63 25.09 25.13 -2.94
N VAL A 64 24.30 24.45 -2.10
CA VAL A 64 24.50 24.45 -0.66
C VAL A 64 24.84 23.05 -0.19
N LEU A 65 25.96 22.94 0.54
CA LEU A 65 26.35 21.71 1.20
C LEU A 65 25.32 21.36 2.28
N THR A 66 24.75 20.17 2.20
CA THR A 66 23.77 19.65 3.13
C THR A 66 24.05 18.19 3.48
N TRP A 67 23.31 17.68 4.46
CA TRP A 67 23.28 16.27 4.79
C TRP A 67 22.06 15.61 4.17
N ARG A 68 22.26 14.54 3.40
CA ARG A 68 21.23 13.55 3.07
C ARG A 68 21.25 12.51 4.18
N VAL A 69 20.12 12.33 4.85
CA VAL A 69 19.92 11.29 5.87
C VAL A 69 18.91 10.30 5.34
N GLU A 70 19.27 9.03 5.31
CA GLU A 70 18.40 7.92 4.91
C GLU A 70 18.08 7.10 6.14
N THR A 71 16.79 6.95 6.42
CA THR A 71 16.29 6.21 7.57
C THR A 71 14.95 5.58 7.24
N ASP A 72 14.74 4.38 7.75
CA ASP A 72 13.41 3.81 7.93
C ASP A 72 12.93 4.28 9.30
N GLY A 73 11.83 5.01 9.37
CA GLY A 73 11.36 5.62 10.62
C GLY A 73 9.88 5.91 10.61
N TYR A 74 9.27 5.88 11.80
CA TYR A 74 7.94 6.43 12.03
C TYR A 74 8.04 7.90 12.42
N HIS A 75 6.96 8.64 12.14
CA HIS A 75 6.77 10.07 12.39
C HIS A 75 7.70 10.69 13.45
N SER A 76 8.43 11.73 13.04
CA SER A 76 9.04 12.71 13.94
C SER A 76 8.80 14.12 13.40
N ASP A 77 8.76 15.10 14.30
CA ASP A 77 8.07 16.37 14.11
C ASP A 77 8.74 17.40 13.12
N MET A 78 9.54 16.96 12.13
CA MET A 78 10.94 17.37 11.88
C MET A 78 11.60 17.03 10.57
N ILE A 79 10.97 17.31 9.42
CA ILE A 79 11.61 17.08 8.12
C ILE A 79 11.74 18.36 7.27
N HIS A 80 12.98 18.71 6.90
CA HIS A 80 13.27 19.86 6.02
C HIS A 80 13.02 19.56 4.54
N ASN A 81 13.17 18.29 4.14
CA ASN A 81 12.83 17.77 2.82
C ASN A 81 12.78 16.24 2.92
N VAL A 82 11.70 15.62 2.46
CA VAL A 82 11.61 14.16 2.25
C VAL A 82 11.85 13.94 0.76
N VAL A 83 12.91 13.22 0.41
CA VAL A 83 12.99 12.61 -0.91
C VAL A 83 12.52 11.18 -0.71
N ASP A 84 11.25 10.95 -1.02
CA ASP A 84 10.70 9.60 -1.08
C ASP A 84 11.21 8.96 -2.38
N TYR A 85 12.09 7.97 -2.26
CA TYR A 85 12.59 7.20 -3.40
C TYR A 85 11.59 6.12 -3.85
N VAL A 86 10.46 6.03 -3.15
CA VAL A 86 9.41 5.02 -3.29
C VAL A 86 8.14 5.68 -3.83
N PHE A 87 8.29 6.73 -4.63
CA PHE A 87 7.20 7.26 -5.46
C PHE A 87 7.00 6.31 -6.66
N ASP A 88 5.76 5.93 -6.94
CA ASP A 88 5.36 5.00 -8.00
C ASP A 88 5.78 3.54 -7.74
N LEU A 89 5.52 3.02 -6.54
CA LEU A 89 5.72 1.58 -6.23
C LEU A 89 4.89 0.68 -7.14
N VAL A 90 3.64 1.09 -7.37
CA VAL A 90 2.69 0.32 -8.16
C VAL A 90 1.68 1.25 -8.84
N THR A 91 1.35 0.92 -10.08
CA THR A 91 0.23 1.54 -10.80
C THR A 91 -0.98 0.62 -10.76
N TYR A 92 -2.12 1.14 -10.32
CA TYR A 92 -3.43 0.48 -10.42
C TYR A 92 -4.18 1.06 -11.60
N GLN A 93 -4.40 0.25 -12.65
CA GLN A 93 -5.37 0.59 -13.70
C GLN A 93 -6.73 0.03 -13.30
N VAL A 94 -7.67 0.86 -12.86
CA VAL A 94 -8.94 0.42 -12.24
C VAL A 94 -10.07 1.41 -12.50
N TYR A 95 -11.31 0.95 -12.38
CA TYR A 95 -12.45 1.83 -12.13
C TYR A 95 -12.35 2.40 -10.72
N LEU A 96 -12.55 3.71 -10.59
CA LEU A 96 -12.46 4.41 -9.32
C LEU A 96 -13.60 4.00 -8.39
N TRP A 97 -13.44 4.23 -7.08
CA TRP A 97 -14.46 3.97 -6.07
C TRP A 97 -15.82 4.63 -6.37
N THR A 98 -15.82 5.74 -7.11
CA THR A 98 -17.04 6.47 -7.50
C THR A 98 -17.70 5.94 -8.77
N VAL A 99 -17.12 4.94 -9.44
CA VAL A 99 -17.67 4.33 -10.65
C VAL A 99 -18.20 2.95 -10.27
N ASN A 100 -19.52 2.78 -10.30
CA ASN A 100 -20.16 1.54 -9.86
C ASN A 100 -19.85 0.37 -10.78
N ASP A 101 -19.89 0.60 -12.09
CA ASP A 101 -19.67 -0.43 -13.11
C ASP A 101 -19.10 0.17 -14.42
N PRO A 102 -18.60 -0.68 -15.35
CA PRO A 102 -17.99 -0.23 -16.61
C PRO A 102 -18.84 0.68 -17.50
N THR A 103 -20.16 0.75 -17.32
CA THR A 103 -21.04 1.61 -18.14
C THR A 103 -21.10 3.06 -17.64
N GLU A 104 -20.69 3.31 -16.39
CA GLU A 104 -20.75 4.63 -15.74
C GLU A 104 -19.45 5.42 -15.81
N GLY A 105 -18.38 4.86 -16.39
CA GLY A 105 -17.11 5.54 -16.47
C GLY A 105 -16.01 4.76 -17.17
N ALA A 106 -14.80 5.29 -17.08
CA ALA A 106 -13.59 4.67 -17.65
C ALA A 106 -12.60 4.30 -16.54
N ARG A 107 -11.72 3.34 -16.84
CA ARG A 107 -10.59 3.00 -15.96
C ARG A 107 -9.59 4.14 -15.94
N THR A 108 -9.01 4.36 -14.77
CA THR A 108 -7.99 5.37 -14.50
C THR A 108 -6.72 4.70 -13.97
N SER A 109 -5.56 5.25 -14.26
CA SER A 109 -4.29 4.86 -13.64
C SER A 109 -4.08 5.65 -12.36
N LEU A 110 -3.95 4.95 -11.23
CA LEU A 110 -3.64 5.52 -9.93
C LEU A 110 -2.29 4.99 -9.45
N ASN A 111 -1.44 5.89 -9.00
CA ASN A 111 -0.19 5.51 -8.33
C ASN A 111 -0.46 5.51 -6.82
N ASP A 112 -0.04 4.43 -6.15
CA ASP A 112 0.04 4.34 -4.70
C ASP A 112 -1.23 4.81 -3.92
N PRO A 113 -2.41 4.21 -4.17
CA PRO A 113 -3.72 4.77 -3.78
C PRO A 113 -4.14 4.59 -2.30
N TRP A 114 -3.28 4.07 -1.43
CA TRP A 114 -3.60 3.77 -0.03
C TRP A 114 -3.69 5.04 0.85
N THR A 115 -4.56 5.01 1.86
CA THR A 115 -4.82 6.18 2.72
C THR A 115 -4.88 5.84 4.22
N ALA A 116 -5.40 4.67 4.59
CA ALA A 116 -5.52 4.22 5.99
C ALA A 116 -4.94 2.81 6.18
N SER A 117 -3.84 2.53 5.48
CA SER A 117 -3.11 1.27 5.53
C SER A 117 -1.66 1.54 5.92
N GLN A 118 -1.32 1.26 7.18
CA GLN A 118 0.00 1.57 7.77
C GLN A 118 1.17 0.89 7.04
N PHE A 119 0.92 -0.24 6.38
CA PHE A 119 1.91 -1.01 5.65
C PHE A 119 1.69 -0.92 4.13
N ILE A 120 1.02 0.12 3.61
CA ILE A 120 0.52 0.11 2.23
C ILE A 120 -0.41 -1.10 1.98
N TRP A 121 -0.93 -1.28 0.76
CA TRP A 121 -1.77 -2.45 0.46
C TRP A 121 -0.98 -3.72 0.14
N LEU A 122 0.29 -3.58 -0.20
CA LEU A 122 1.18 -4.66 -0.66
C LEU A 122 2.19 -5.12 0.40
N SER A 123 1.92 -4.90 1.69
CA SER A 123 2.73 -5.44 2.79
C SER A 123 1.84 -5.83 3.97
N ASP A 124 2.33 -6.73 4.81
CA ASP A 124 1.73 -7.12 6.10
C ASP A 124 2.56 -6.66 7.31
N GLY A 125 3.56 -5.81 7.06
CA GLY A 125 4.50 -5.32 8.07
C GLY A 125 5.66 -6.27 8.36
N GLN A 126 5.63 -7.51 7.84
CA GLN A 126 6.74 -8.46 7.89
C GLN A 126 7.32 -8.73 6.49
N ASN A 127 6.45 -8.83 5.48
CA ASN A 127 6.79 -9.14 4.10
C ASN A 127 6.20 -8.08 3.17
N ASN A 128 6.96 -7.72 2.13
CA ASN A 128 6.46 -6.94 1.01
C ASN A 128 6.11 -7.87 -0.15
N TYR A 129 5.04 -7.56 -0.86
CA TYR A 129 4.48 -8.37 -1.93
C TYR A 129 4.52 -7.62 -3.26
N THR A 130 4.78 -8.35 -4.34
CA THR A 130 4.71 -7.86 -5.72
C THR A 130 3.49 -8.40 -6.46
N THR A 131 2.47 -8.82 -5.71
CA THR A 131 1.21 -9.34 -6.22
C THR A 131 0.06 -8.82 -5.36
N THR A 132 -1.20 -9.04 -5.76
CA THR A 132 -2.42 -8.59 -5.06
C THR A 132 -2.62 -9.23 -3.67
N ARG A 133 -1.69 -8.98 -2.74
CA ARG A 133 -1.62 -9.52 -1.39
C ARG A 133 -1.02 -8.48 -0.45
N GLY A 134 -1.60 -8.37 0.75
CA GLY A 134 -1.03 -7.61 1.86
C GLY A 134 -1.83 -7.78 3.15
N ASN A 135 -1.78 -6.76 4.00
CA ASN A 135 -2.36 -6.85 5.35
C ASN A 135 -3.88 -7.01 5.35
N ASN A 136 -4.58 -6.24 4.52
CA ASN A 136 -6.04 -6.17 4.56
C ASN A 136 -6.69 -7.31 3.79
N ALA A 137 -6.06 -7.72 2.68
CA ALA A 137 -6.63 -8.69 1.76
C ALA A 137 -5.60 -9.47 0.94
N ILE A 138 -6.04 -10.59 0.38
CA ILE A 138 -5.36 -11.38 -0.65
C ILE A 138 -6.37 -11.65 -1.75
N SER A 139 -6.11 -11.19 -2.99
CA SER A 139 -6.97 -11.45 -4.14
C SER A 139 -6.31 -12.37 -5.15
N GLN A 140 -7.06 -13.38 -5.60
CA GLN A 140 -6.60 -14.43 -6.50
C GLN A 140 -7.73 -14.96 -7.40
N ASP A 141 -7.38 -15.63 -8.50
CA ASP A 141 -8.35 -16.43 -9.25
C ASP A 141 -8.76 -17.71 -8.47
N ASN A 142 -9.97 -18.22 -8.74
CA ASN A 142 -10.45 -19.47 -8.16
C ASN A 142 -11.31 -20.29 -9.13
N PRO A 143 -10.78 -20.66 -10.32
CA PRO A 143 -11.58 -21.33 -11.35
C PRO A 143 -12.12 -22.69 -10.93
N THR A 144 -11.53 -23.33 -9.91
CA THR A 144 -11.98 -24.64 -9.40
C THR A 144 -13.08 -24.52 -8.34
N GLY A 145 -13.37 -23.32 -7.84
CA GLY A 145 -14.29 -23.12 -6.71
C GLY A 145 -13.80 -23.74 -5.40
N ALA A 146 -12.48 -23.82 -5.21
CA ALA A 146 -11.91 -24.41 -4.01
C ALA A 146 -12.03 -23.40 -2.85
N MET A 147 -12.39 -23.89 -1.66
CA MET A 147 -12.43 -23.04 -0.45
C MET A 147 -11.04 -22.79 0.17
N THR A 148 -9.97 -23.35 -0.43
CA THR A 148 -8.61 -23.21 0.09
C THR A 148 -7.89 -22.04 -0.58
N ILE A 149 -7.33 -21.16 0.24
CA ILE A 149 -6.38 -20.14 -0.22
C ILE A 149 -5.16 -20.87 -0.75
N ARG A 150 -4.81 -20.65 -2.02
CA ARG A 150 -3.56 -21.18 -2.56
C ARG A 150 -2.54 -20.05 -2.42
N THR A 151 -1.51 -20.26 -1.61
CA THR A 151 -0.47 -19.23 -1.36
C THR A 151 0.51 -19.08 -2.53
N THR A 152 0.21 -19.68 -3.68
CA THR A 152 1.00 -19.60 -4.90
C THR A 152 0.79 -18.25 -5.56
N THR A 153 1.88 -17.62 -6.00
CA THR A 153 1.85 -16.34 -6.73
C THR A 153 1.05 -16.41 -8.03
N ASP A 154 0.91 -17.60 -8.61
CA ASP A 154 0.35 -17.85 -9.94
C ASP A 154 -1.13 -17.48 -10.08
N LEU A 155 -1.84 -17.42 -8.95
CA LEU A 155 -3.27 -17.10 -8.89
C LEU A 155 -3.52 -15.63 -8.54
N THR A 156 -2.52 -14.94 -8.01
CA THR A 156 -2.59 -13.51 -7.70
C THR A 156 -2.12 -12.68 -8.90
N ALA A 157 -2.65 -11.48 -9.10
CA ALA A 157 -2.20 -10.62 -10.18
C ALA A 157 -0.85 -9.96 -9.81
N PRO A 158 0.14 -9.91 -10.72
CA PRO A 158 1.40 -9.22 -10.47
C PRO A 158 1.17 -7.70 -10.36
N MET A 159 1.90 -7.05 -9.47
CA MET A 159 1.82 -5.63 -9.16
C MET A 159 3.21 -5.02 -9.27
N THR A 160 3.39 -4.10 -10.23
CA THR A 160 4.66 -3.36 -10.45
C THR A 160 4.35 -1.92 -10.88
N PRO A 161 5.33 -1.00 -10.87
CA PRO A 161 5.12 0.39 -11.28
C PRO A 161 4.56 0.55 -12.70
N SER A 162 4.83 -0.40 -13.60
CA SER A 162 4.41 -0.37 -15.01
C SER A 162 3.30 -1.38 -15.32
N CYS A 163 2.80 -2.10 -14.32
CA CYS A 163 1.81 -3.14 -14.54
C CYS A 163 0.42 -2.54 -14.74
N ALA A 164 0.00 -2.45 -16.00
CA ALA A 164 -1.36 -2.09 -16.38
C ALA A 164 -2.05 -3.35 -16.92
N HIS A 165 -2.99 -3.90 -16.16
CA HIS A 165 -3.74 -5.09 -16.58
C HIS A 165 -4.84 -4.69 -17.57
N PRO A 166 -4.74 -5.05 -18.86
CA PRO A 166 -5.73 -4.64 -19.84
C PRO A 166 -7.11 -5.24 -19.53
N TYR A 167 -8.16 -4.48 -19.82
CA TYR A 167 -9.54 -4.91 -19.71
C TYR A 167 -10.35 -4.24 -20.81
N ASP A 168 -11.11 -5.06 -21.51
CA ASP A 168 -12.11 -4.65 -22.48
C ASP A 168 -13.45 -5.25 -22.03
N PRO A 169 -14.47 -4.43 -21.72
CA PRO A 169 -15.79 -4.94 -21.32
C PRO A 169 -16.50 -5.72 -22.43
N SER A 170 -16.07 -5.61 -23.70
CA SER A 170 -16.61 -6.40 -24.82
C SER A 170 -16.05 -7.83 -24.89
N GLN A 171 -15.02 -8.16 -24.10
CA GLN A 171 -14.41 -9.49 -24.12
C GLN A 171 -15.33 -10.53 -23.49
N SER A 172 -15.63 -11.59 -24.24
CA SER A 172 -16.55 -12.65 -23.82
C SER A 172 -15.95 -13.69 -22.87
N HIS A 173 -14.62 -13.87 -22.86
CA HIS A 173 -13.93 -14.87 -22.04
C HIS A 173 -13.27 -14.25 -20.80
N PRO A 174 -13.76 -14.55 -19.57
CA PRO A 174 -13.24 -13.96 -18.34
C PRO A 174 -11.76 -14.21 -18.06
N THR A 175 -11.28 -15.38 -18.45
CA THR A 175 -9.88 -15.78 -18.27
C THR A 175 -8.89 -14.84 -18.95
N GLY A 176 -9.28 -14.19 -20.05
CA GLY A 176 -8.41 -13.26 -20.77
C GLY A 176 -8.25 -11.90 -20.09
N TYR A 177 -9.04 -11.58 -19.07
CA TYR A 177 -8.89 -10.36 -18.24
C TYR A 177 -8.76 -10.69 -16.75
N LYS A 178 -8.32 -11.91 -16.41
CA LYS A 178 -8.24 -12.39 -15.03
C LYS A 178 -7.45 -11.44 -14.11
N ASP A 179 -6.31 -10.92 -14.58
CA ASP A 179 -5.45 -10.09 -13.75
C ASP A 179 -6.06 -8.71 -13.51
N ALA A 180 -6.79 -8.17 -14.49
CA ALA A 180 -7.56 -6.94 -14.31
C ALA A 180 -8.71 -7.13 -13.32
N SER A 181 -9.39 -8.28 -13.38
CA SER A 181 -10.47 -8.66 -12.44
C SER A 181 -9.95 -8.80 -11.00
N ILE A 182 -8.85 -9.54 -10.81
CA ILE A 182 -8.19 -9.71 -9.51
C ILE A 182 -7.74 -8.33 -8.96
N THR A 183 -7.14 -7.50 -9.80
CA THR A 183 -6.66 -6.17 -9.42
C THR A 183 -7.80 -5.23 -9.03
N GLN A 184 -8.89 -5.21 -9.80
CA GLN A 184 -10.06 -4.39 -9.50
C GLN A 184 -10.68 -4.80 -8.16
N LEU A 185 -10.84 -6.11 -7.93
CA LEU A 185 -11.36 -6.64 -6.67
C LEU A 185 -10.46 -6.26 -5.49
N PHE A 186 -9.15 -6.45 -5.63
CA PHE A 186 -8.19 -6.06 -4.61
C PHE A 186 -8.24 -4.56 -4.29
N PHE A 187 -8.30 -3.71 -5.32
CA PHE A 187 -8.41 -2.26 -5.17
C PHE A 187 -9.68 -1.86 -4.42
N THR A 188 -10.85 -2.36 -4.86
CA THR A 188 -12.15 -2.01 -4.28
C THR A 188 -12.24 -2.45 -2.82
N ALA A 189 -11.77 -3.65 -2.49
CA ALA A 189 -11.77 -4.15 -1.12
C ALA A 189 -10.84 -3.34 -0.20
N ASN A 190 -9.64 -3.00 -0.66
CA ASN A 190 -8.72 -2.17 0.13
C ASN A 190 -9.21 -0.73 0.29
N LYS A 191 -9.82 -0.13 -0.75
CA LYS A 191 -10.48 1.17 -0.62
C LYS A 191 -11.60 1.14 0.41
N TYR A 192 -12.39 0.07 0.41
CA TYR A 192 -13.47 -0.07 1.38
C TYR A 192 -12.94 -0.29 2.80
N HIS A 193 -11.88 -1.08 2.98
CA HIS A 193 -11.17 -1.21 4.24
C HIS A 193 -10.72 0.16 4.76
N ASP A 194 -9.99 0.93 3.94
CA ASP A 194 -9.49 2.25 4.33
C ASP A 194 -10.64 3.21 4.72
N LEU A 195 -11.73 3.20 3.94
CA LEU A 195 -12.92 4.00 4.25
C LEU A 195 -13.54 3.59 5.59
N LEU A 196 -13.77 2.29 5.80
CA LEU A 196 -14.35 1.78 7.05
C LEU A 196 -13.45 2.07 8.25
N TYR A 197 -12.13 2.01 8.08
CA TYR A 197 -11.16 2.38 9.12
C TYR A 197 -11.33 3.84 9.55
N VAL A 198 -11.40 4.77 8.57
CA VAL A 198 -11.65 6.20 8.84
C VAL A 198 -13.01 6.43 9.49
N LEU A 199 -14.02 5.62 9.14
CA LEU A 199 -15.34 5.64 9.77
C LEU A 199 -15.39 4.96 11.15
N GLY A 200 -14.27 4.40 11.61
CA GLY A 200 -14.09 3.91 12.98
C GLY A 200 -14.13 2.39 13.13
N LEU A 201 -14.22 1.60 12.06
CA LEU A 201 -14.00 0.15 12.11
C LEU A 201 -12.49 -0.14 12.16
N ASP A 202 -11.93 0.02 13.36
CA ASP A 202 -10.52 -0.23 13.67
C ASP A 202 -10.28 -1.67 14.18
N GLU A 203 -9.04 -2.00 14.53
CA GLU A 203 -8.64 -3.33 14.99
C GLU A 203 -9.45 -3.80 16.19
N LYS A 204 -9.66 -2.92 17.17
CA LYS A 204 -10.39 -3.25 18.41
C LYS A 204 -11.87 -3.49 18.15
N ARG A 205 -12.41 -2.93 17.06
CA ARG A 205 -13.81 -3.08 16.64
C ARG A 205 -14.00 -4.17 15.60
N GLY A 206 -12.98 -4.99 15.35
CA GLY A 206 -13.09 -6.19 14.52
C GLY A 206 -13.02 -5.89 13.03
N ASN A 207 -12.15 -4.97 12.62
CA ASN A 207 -11.75 -4.88 11.22
C ASN A 207 -10.93 -6.11 10.78
N PHE A 208 -10.68 -6.23 9.48
CA PHE A 208 -10.04 -7.40 8.90
C PHE A 208 -8.60 -7.08 8.49
N GLN A 209 -7.63 -7.60 9.25
CA GLN A 209 -6.20 -7.37 9.04
C GLN A 209 -5.36 -8.59 9.47
N GLY A 210 -4.36 -8.92 8.65
CA GLY A 210 -3.40 -9.98 8.99
C GLY A 210 -2.61 -9.64 10.27
N ASN A 211 -2.21 -8.38 10.40
CA ASN A 211 -1.38 -7.85 11.47
C ASN A 211 -1.96 -6.53 11.99
N ASN A 212 -2.32 -6.53 13.29
CA ASN A 212 -2.89 -5.37 13.98
C ASN A 212 -1.83 -4.46 14.62
N HIS A 213 -0.53 -4.77 14.48
CA HIS A 213 0.56 -3.98 15.03
C HIS A 213 0.43 -3.68 16.54
N GLY A 214 -0.16 -4.61 17.30
CA GLY A 214 -0.38 -4.42 18.74
C GLY A 214 -1.54 -3.48 19.09
N ASN A 215 -2.35 -3.05 18.13
CA ASN A 215 -3.52 -2.18 18.35
C ASN A 215 -4.72 -2.90 19.02
N GLY A 216 -4.60 -4.20 19.32
CA GLY A 216 -5.68 -5.03 19.87
C GLY A 216 -6.48 -5.73 18.77
N GLY A 217 -7.65 -6.29 19.10
CA GLY A 217 -8.47 -7.02 18.12
C GLY A 217 -7.99 -8.44 17.83
N GLN A 218 -8.69 -9.10 16.91
CA GLN A 218 -8.27 -10.39 16.36
C GLN A 218 -7.32 -10.16 15.19
N VAL A 219 -6.31 -11.01 15.06
CA VAL A 219 -5.30 -10.95 13.98
C VAL A 219 -5.49 -12.13 13.02
N ASN A 220 -4.69 -12.15 11.95
CA ASN A 220 -4.68 -13.21 10.94
C ASN A 220 -6.01 -13.38 10.20
N ASP A 221 -6.84 -12.33 10.14
CA ASP A 221 -8.18 -12.36 9.56
C ASP A 221 -8.31 -11.50 8.29
N ALA A 222 -7.18 -11.22 7.62
CA ALA A 222 -7.13 -10.63 6.28
C ALA A 222 -8.12 -11.32 5.32
N VAL A 223 -8.82 -10.52 4.53
CA VAL A 223 -9.89 -11.00 3.66
C VAL A 223 -9.32 -11.75 2.46
N VAL A 224 -9.85 -12.93 2.19
CA VAL A 224 -9.56 -13.67 0.96
C VAL A 224 -10.59 -13.28 -0.09
N LEU A 225 -10.11 -12.81 -1.23
CA LEU A 225 -10.92 -12.33 -2.34
C LEU A 225 -10.75 -13.26 -3.53
N PHE A 226 -11.75 -14.11 -3.79
CA PHE A 226 -11.74 -14.96 -4.98
C PHE A 226 -12.36 -14.20 -6.14
N SER A 227 -11.57 -13.94 -7.17
CA SER A 227 -12.03 -13.38 -8.45
C SER A 227 -12.35 -14.53 -9.39
N GLN A 228 -13.45 -14.39 -10.14
CA GLN A 228 -13.90 -15.40 -11.09
C GLN A 228 -14.06 -16.79 -10.46
N ASP A 229 -14.68 -16.83 -9.28
CA ASP A 229 -14.85 -18.07 -8.52
C ASP A 229 -15.75 -19.08 -9.25
N GLY A 230 -15.22 -20.27 -9.50
CA GLY A 230 -15.88 -21.39 -10.18
C GLY A 230 -16.87 -22.18 -9.33
N PHE A 231 -17.10 -21.80 -8.07
CA PHE A 231 -18.09 -22.43 -7.19
C PHE A 231 -19.53 -22.21 -7.67
N GLY A 232 -19.79 -21.16 -8.46
CA GLY A 232 -21.11 -20.85 -9.01
C GLY A 232 -21.04 -19.81 -10.13
N THR A 233 -22.20 -19.36 -10.61
CA THR A 233 -22.34 -18.22 -11.54
C THR A 233 -23.53 -17.35 -11.12
N ASN A 234 -23.61 -16.11 -11.61
CA ASN A 234 -24.74 -15.19 -11.38
C ASN A 234 -24.98 -14.82 -9.91
N ASN A 235 -23.92 -14.79 -9.10
CA ASN A 235 -24.02 -14.40 -7.71
C ASN A 235 -22.68 -13.84 -7.20
N ALA A 236 -22.66 -13.36 -5.97
CA ALA A 236 -21.46 -13.18 -5.17
C ALA A 236 -21.85 -13.45 -3.71
N ASN A 237 -20.92 -13.95 -2.89
CA ASN A 237 -21.20 -14.21 -1.49
C ASN A 237 -20.07 -13.75 -0.58
N VAL A 238 -20.41 -13.53 0.68
CA VAL A 238 -19.47 -13.19 1.74
C VAL A 238 -19.65 -14.21 2.84
N VAL A 239 -18.55 -14.81 3.28
CA VAL A 239 -18.54 -15.72 4.41
C VAL A 239 -17.74 -15.08 5.52
N VAL A 240 -18.47 -14.70 6.58
CA VAL A 240 -17.88 -14.22 7.83
C VAL A 240 -17.89 -15.37 8.83
N HIS A 241 -16.71 -15.91 9.15
CA HIS A 241 -16.50 -16.88 10.22
C HIS A 241 -16.34 -16.17 11.56
N GLU A 242 -17.06 -16.63 12.58
CA GLU A 242 -16.66 -16.34 13.95
C GLU A 242 -15.31 -17.00 14.22
N ASN A 243 -14.36 -16.26 14.80
CA ASN A 243 -12.98 -16.70 14.94
C ASN A 243 -12.77 -17.79 16.02
N THR A 244 -13.83 -18.55 16.36
CA THR A 244 -13.78 -19.71 17.26
C THR A 244 -12.92 -20.86 16.71
N HIS A 245 -12.54 -20.80 15.44
CA HIS A 245 -11.82 -21.88 14.75
C HIS A 245 -10.58 -21.41 13.94
N GLY A 246 -10.12 -20.17 14.10
CA GLY A 246 -8.95 -19.65 13.37
C GLY A 246 -9.12 -19.59 11.86
N ARG A 247 -10.36 -19.47 11.36
CA ARG A 247 -10.67 -19.41 9.92
C ARG A 247 -10.65 -17.96 9.44
N LYS A 248 -9.97 -17.74 8.33
CA LYS A 248 -9.92 -16.42 7.65
C LYS A 248 -11.25 -16.08 7.01
N GLN A 249 -11.55 -14.79 6.97
CA GLN A 249 -12.75 -14.28 6.30
C GLN A 249 -12.58 -14.39 4.78
N THR A 250 -13.64 -14.80 4.11
CA THR A 250 -13.60 -15.02 2.66
C THR A 250 -14.75 -14.26 2.00
N ILE A 251 -14.43 -13.42 1.01
CA ILE A 251 -15.39 -12.83 0.09
C ILE A 251 -15.17 -13.50 -1.28
N PRO A 252 -15.87 -14.60 -1.57
CA PRO A 252 -15.93 -15.13 -2.92
C PRO A 252 -16.76 -14.23 -3.85
N ILE A 253 -16.11 -13.65 -4.86
CA ILE A 253 -16.80 -13.01 -5.98
C ILE A 253 -16.86 -13.99 -7.14
N THR A 254 -18.04 -14.56 -7.30
CA THR A 254 -18.38 -15.36 -8.46
C THR A 254 -18.49 -14.47 -9.69
N VAL A 255 -18.13 -15.02 -10.87
CA VAL A 255 -18.32 -14.33 -12.15
C VAL A 255 -19.80 -13.97 -12.31
N PHE A 256 -20.11 -12.69 -12.42
CA PHE A 256 -21.35 -12.23 -13.05
C PHE A 256 -21.24 -12.50 -14.56
N THR A 257 -21.35 -13.75 -14.98
CA THR A 257 -21.73 -14.02 -16.37
C THR A 257 -23.21 -13.73 -16.45
N LEU A 258 -23.57 -12.46 -16.59
CA LEU A 258 -24.93 -12.06 -16.96
C LEU A 258 -25.20 -12.63 -18.35
N ASN A 259 -25.48 -13.93 -18.44
CA ASN A 259 -26.04 -14.56 -19.61
C ASN A 259 -27.50 -14.12 -19.65
N LEU A 260 -27.73 -12.86 -20.02
CA LEU A 260 -28.97 -12.48 -20.65
C LEU A 260 -28.92 -12.97 -22.08
N TYR A 261 -29.17 -14.27 -22.27
CA TYR A 261 -29.74 -14.77 -23.51
C TYR A 261 -30.78 -15.83 -23.16
N THR A 262 -32.04 -15.38 -23.17
CA THR A 262 -33.19 -16.16 -23.68
C THR A 262 -32.98 -16.51 -25.13
#